data_AF-A0A8H7ALN5-F1
#
_entry.id   AF-A0A8H7ALN5-F1
#
_cell.length_a   1.000
_cell.length_b   1.000
_cell.length_c   1.000
_cell.angle_alpha   90.00
_cell.angle_beta   90.00
_cell.angle_gamma   90.00
#
_symmetry.space_group_name_H-M   'P 1'
#
loop_
_entity.id
_entity.type
_entity.pdbx_description
1 polymer ?
#
loop_
_entity_poly.entity_id
_entity_poly.type
_entity_poly.pdbx_seq_one_letter_code
_entity_poly.pdbx_strand_id
1 'polypeptide(L)'
;MLLIEYNKFLLYHIGWKLSRRDSIEIFNSVWVEQTWSDLNSFHQRIQTHHQNIAMLTADLELKKSIAIGWIRTTEDFAHIEDQFLSLRQKAENLLDAFTGLAGMVGNRQSLDEARSVGILTVLGVTFVPLSLVASLFSMSDEYRPGAGDFWVYFAVSIPFVALMFALAFLSMYWRKLRRQLKGTSEGKK
;
A
#
# COMPACT_ATOMS: atom_id res chain seq x y z
N MET A 1 -29.65 -22.47 -5.68
CA MET A 1 -28.63 -23.32 -5.04
C MET A 1 -27.24 -23.16 -5.67
N LEU A 2 -27.10 -23.23 -7.01
CA LEU A 2 -25.79 -23.11 -7.71
C LEU A 2 -24.98 -21.83 -7.45
N LEU A 3 -25.63 -20.67 -7.27
CA LEU A 3 -24.93 -19.40 -7.07
C LEU A 3 -24.24 -19.29 -5.70
N ILE A 4 -24.85 -19.86 -4.65
CA ILE A 4 -24.31 -19.80 -3.28
C ILE A 4 -23.10 -20.72 -3.15
N GLU A 5 -23.17 -21.92 -3.72
CA GLU A 5 -22.07 -22.88 -3.82
C GLU A 5 -20.84 -22.28 -4.53
N TYR A 6 -21.07 -21.60 -5.66
CA TYR A 6 -20.00 -20.94 -6.42
C TYR A 6 -19.28 -19.85 -5.59
N ASN A 7 -20.04 -18.98 -4.94
CA ASN A 7 -19.48 -17.91 -4.12
C ASN A 7 -18.74 -18.43 -2.88
N LYS A 8 -19.26 -19.51 -2.29
CA LYS A 8 -18.62 -20.20 -1.16
C LYS A 8 -17.28 -20.81 -1.60
N PHE A 9 -17.23 -21.44 -2.78
CA PHE A 9 -15.98 -21.95 -3.36
C PHE A 9 -14.97 -20.84 -3.62
N LEU A 10 -15.42 -19.70 -4.17
CA LEU A 10 -14.56 -18.54 -4.43
C LEU A 10 -13.90 -18.03 -3.14
N LEU A 11 -14.68 -17.84 -2.07
CA LEU A 11 -14.19 -17.42 -0.76
C LEU A 11 -13.17 -18.42 -0.18
N TYR A 12 -13.44 -19.73 -0.28
CA TYR A 12 -12.48 -20.74 0.17
C TYR A 12 -11.19 -20.74 -0.63
N HIS A 13 -11.29 -20.57 -1.95
CA HIS A 13 -10.13 -20.49 -2.82
C HIS A 13 -9.25 -19.28 -2.50
N ILE A 14 -9.89 -18.12 -2.27
CA ILE A 14 -9.21 -16.88 -1.89
C ILE A 14 -8.57 -17.02 -0.50
N GLY A 15 -9.31 -17.52 0.49
CA GLY A 15 -8.79 -17.73 1.85
C GLY A 15 -7.62 -18.72 1.89
N TRP A 16 -7.70 -19.80 1.12
CA TRP A 16 -6.61 -20.77 0.99
C TRP A 16 -5.36 -20.15 0.34
N LYS A 17 -5.54 -19.32 -0.70
CA LYS A 17 -4.44 -18.60 -1.34
C LYS A 17 -3.76 -17.61 -0.40
N LEU A 18 -4.50 -17.02 0.55
CA LEU A 18 -3.94 -16.16 1.59
C LEU A 18 -3.14 -16.96 2.62
N SER A 19 -3.65 -18.11 3.05
CA SER A 19 -3.06 -18.91 4.14
C SER A 19 -1.75 -19.61 3.77
N ARG A 20 -1.48 -19.88 2.47
CA ARG A 20 -0.42 -20.80 2.05
C ARG A 20 0.80 -20.14 1.39
N ARG A 21 0.88 -18.82 1.20
CA ARG A 21 1.98 -18.25 0.40
C ARG A 21 3.24 -17.97 1.23
N ASP A 22 4.33 -18.61 0.79
CA ASP A 22 5.68 -18.52 1.36
C ASP A 22 6.47 -17.24 0.99
N SER A 23 5.94 -16.37 0.11
CA SER A 23 6.58 -15.09 -0.22
C SER A 23 5.60 -13.95 -0.53
N ILE A 24 5.77 -12.82 0.17
CA ILE A 24 4.95 -11.60 0.07
C ILE A 24 5.23 -10.84 -1.24
N GLU A 25 6.31 -11.16 -1.95
CA GLU A 25 6.69 -10.51 -3.22
C GLU A 25 5.71 -10.76 -4.36
N ILE A 26 4.84 -11.77 -4.24
CA ILE A 26 3.85 -12.13 -5.26
C ILE A 26 2.59 -11.25 -5.18
N PHE A 27 2.44 -10.44 -4.13
CA PHE A 27 1.36 -9.46 -4.03
C PHE A 27 1.67 -8.24 -4.92
N ASN A 28 1.48 -8.38 -6.22
CA ASN A 28 1.40 -7.23 -7.11
C ASN A 28 0.19 -6.37 -6.70
N SER A 29 0.36 -5.05 -6.65
CA SER A 29 -0.71 -4.08 -6.38
C SER A 29 -1.95 -4.35 -7.22
N VAL A 30 -1.78 -4.71 -8.49
CA VAL A 30 -2.87 -5.05 -9.43
C VAL A 30 -3.69 -6.25 -8.94
N TRP A 31 -3.04 -7.32 -8.49
CA TRP A 31 -3.76 -8.52 -8.03
C TRP A 31 -4.50 -8.26 -6.72
N VAL A 32 -3.88 -7.51 -5.81
CA VAL A 32 -4.49 -7.13 -4.53
C VAL A 32 -5.70 -6.24 -4.76
N GLU A 33 -5.60 -5.25 -5.64
CA GLU A 33 -6.69 -4.34 -6.00
C GLU A 33 -7.86 -5.09 -6.65
N GLN A 34 -7.57 -5.97 -7.62
CA GLN A 34 -8.60 -6.81 -8.25
C GLN A 34 -9.30 -7.70 -7.23
N THR A 35 -8.54 -8.41 -6.40
CA THR A 35 -9.10 -9.34 -5.41
C THR A 35 -9.91 -8.60 -4.33
N TRP A 36 -9.44 -7.43 -3.91
CA TRP A 36 -10.17 -6.57 -2.97
C TRP A 36 -11.49 -6.07 -3.59
N SER A 37 -11.45 -5.62 -4.85
CA SER A 37 -12.64 -5.17 -5.58
C SER A 37 -13.66 -6.30 -5.73
N ASP A 38 -13.21 -7.51 -6.10
CA ASP A 38 -14.06 -8.69 -6.21
C ASP A 38 -14.71 -9.04 -4.87
N LEU A 39 -13.93 -9.02 -3.78
CA LEU A 39 -14.43 -9.32 -2.44
C LEU A 39 -15.42 -8.27 -1.93
N ASN A 40 -15.15 -6.99 -2.19
CA ASN A 40 -16.04 -5.89 -1.84
C ASN A 40 -17.36 -5.97 -2.63
N SER A 41 -17.30 -6.27 -3.94
CA SER A 41 -18.50 -6.47 -4.76
C SER A 41 -19.34 -7.64 -4.25
N PHE A 42 -18.68 -8.73 -3.82
CA PHE A 42 -19.34 -9.89 -3.24
C PHE A 42 -20.00 -9.57 -1.90
N HIS A 43 -19.30 -8.84 -1.02
CA HIS A 43 -19.84 -8.37 0.25
C HIS A 43 -21.10 -7.51 0.04
N GLN A 44 -21.05 -6.54 -0.90
CA GLN A 44 -22.20 -5.72 -1.25
C GLN A 44 -23.38 -6.56 -1.75
N ARG A 45 -23.13 -7.59 -2.59
CA ARG A 45 -24.18 -8.49 -3.09
C ARG A 45 -24.82 -9.30 -1.98
N ILE A 46 -24.04 -9.84 -1.02
CA ILE A 46 -24.60 -10.52 0.16
C ILE A 46 -25.53 -9.57 0.91
N GLN A 47 -25.10 -8.32 1.15
CA GLN A 47 -25.88 -7.36 1.89
C GLN A 47 -27.23 -7.07 1.22
N THR A 48 -27.22 -6.88 -0.11
CA THR A 48 -28.44 -6.71 -0.89
C THR A 48 -29.35 -7.94 -0.82
N HIS A 49 -28.78 -9.16 -0.89
CA HIS A 49 -29.57 -10.39 -0.78
C HIS A 49 -30.21 -10.56 0.61
N HIS A 50 -29.48 -10.25 1.67
CA HIS A 50 -30.01 -10.28 3.04
C HIS A 50 -31.16 -9.28 3.20
N GLN A 51 -31.00 -8.04 2.73
CA GLN A 51 -32.06 -7.02 2.76
C GLN A 51 -33.31 -7.45 1.97
N ASN A 52 -33.13 -8.05 0.78
CA ASN A 52 -34.23 -8.53 -0.03
C ASN A 52 -34.98 -9.69 0.65
N ILE A 53 -34.27 -10.62 1.29
CA ILE A 53 -34.89 -11.73 2.03
C ILE A 53 -35.67 -11.18 3.23
N ALA A 54 -35.09 -10.25 4.00
CA ALA A 54 -35.79 -9.62 5.13
C ALA A 54 -37.08 -8.90 4.68
N MET A 55 -37.05 -8.20 3.55
CA MET A 55 -38.23 -7.54 2.98
C MET A 55 -39.30 -8.56 2.53
N LEU A 56 -38.90 -9.65 1.88
CA LEU A 56 -39.81 -10.72 1.46
C LEU A 56 -40.44 -11.43 2.66
N THR A 57 -39.66 -11.70 3.71
CA THR A 57 -40.19 -12.30 4.95
C THR A 57 -41.21 -11.36 5.60
N ALA A 58 -40.93 -10.05 5.65
CA ALA A 58 -41.86 -9.06 6.18
C ALA A 58 -43.17 -8.95 5.35
N ASP A 59 -43.07 -8.97 4.02
CA ASP A 59 -44.25 -8.98 3.13
C ASP A 59 -45.07 -10.28 3.28
N LEU A 60 -44.40 -11.42 3.42
CA LEU A 60 -45.02 -12.72 3.67
C LEU A 60 -45.70 -12.78 5.04
N GLU A 61 -45.10 -12.20 6.09
CA GLU A 61 -45.73 -12.09 7.41
C GLU A 61 -47.00 -11.22 7.37
N LEU A 62 -46.99 -10.14 6.56
CA LEU A 62 -48.17 -9.33 6.27
C LEU A 62 -49.28 -10.14 5.56
N LYS A 63 -48.90 -11.04 4.65
CA LYS A 63 -49.84 -11.87 3.85
C LYS A 63 -50.29 -13.16 4.56
N LYS A 64 -49.56 -13.61 5.59
CA LYS A 64 -49.82 -14.81 6.40
C LYS A 64 -51.17 -14.76 7.13
N SER A 65 -51.76 -13.59 7.33
CA SER A 65 -53.08 -13.46 7.99
C SER A 65 -54.26 -14.00 7.18
N ILE A 66 -54.08 -14.35 5.89
CA ILE A 66 -55.17 -14.71 4.98
C ILE A 66 -55.16 -16.20 4.56
N ALA A 67 -54.05 -16.94 4.67
CA ALA A 67 -53.92 -18.28 4.07
C ALA A 67 -53.46 -19.37 5.06
N ILE A 68 -54.39 -20.25 5.44
CA ILE A 68 -54.17 -21.46 6.24
C ILE A 68 -53.50 -22.51 5.35
N GLY A 69 -52.19 -22.79 5.53
CA GLY A 69 -51.58 -23.97 4.88
C GLY A 69 -50.05 -24.08 4.82
N TRP A 70 -49.28 -22.99 4.87
CA TRP A 70 -47.82 -23.03 4.63
C TRP A 70 -46.96 -22.61 5.83
N ILE A 71 -47.38 -23.03 7.04
CA ILE A 71 -46.90 -22.49 8.33
C ILE A 71 -45.41 -22.80 8.61
N ARG A 72 -44.76 -23.71 7.86
CA ARG A 72 -43.36 -24.11 8.07
C ARG A 72 -42.30 -23.32 7.28
N THR A 73 -42.67 -22.53 6.28
CA THR A 73 -41.68 -21.86 5.41
C THR A 73 -40.86 -20.80 6.15
N THR A 74 -41.36 -20.23 7.26
CA THR A 74 -40.64 -19.24 8.07
C THR A 74 -39.39 -19.81 8.75
N GLU A 75 -39.38 -21.10 9.12
CA GLU A 75 -38.23 -21.75 9.74
C GLU A 75 -37.09 -21.96 8.72
N ASP A 76 -37.43 -22.30 7.48
CA ASP A 76 -36.46 -22.44 6.39
C ASP A 76 -35.80 -21.10 6.03
N PHE A 77 -36.59 -20.01 6.00
CA PHE A 77 -36.04 -18.68 5.77
C PHE A 77 -35.08 -18.24 6.88
N ALA A 78 -35.40 -18.52 8.14
CA ALA A 78 -34.52 -18.23 9.27
C ALA A 78 -33.19 -19.02 9.18
N HIS A 79 -33.25 -20.28 8.76
CA HIS A 79 -32.04 -21.08 8.56
C HIS A 79 -31.15 -20.55 7.42
N ILE A 80 -31.75 -20.12 6.32
CA ILE A 80 -31.02 -19.51 5.20
C ILE A 80 -30.36 -18.20 5.63
N GLU A 81 -31.06 -17.38 6.42
CA GLU A 81 -30.52 -16.12 6.96
C GLU A 81 -29.28 -16.34 7.82
N ASP A 82 -29.30 -17.32 8.73
CA ASP A 82 -28.15 -17.69 9.57
C ASP A 82 -26.94 -18.12 8.73
N GLN A 83 -27.17 -18.94 7.69
CA GLN A 83 -26.12 -19.32 6.75
C GLN A 83 -25.52 -18.11 6.01
N PHE A 84 -26.36 -17.16 5.56
CA PHE A 84 -25.90 -15.92 4.93
C PHE A 84 -25.10 -15.04 5.89
N LEU A 85 -25.53 -14.91 7.14
CA LEU A 85 -24.80 -14.15 8.18
C LEU A 85 -23.42 -14.76 8.45
N SER A 86 -23.33 -16.09 8.55
CA SER A 86 -22.05 -16.78 8.72
C SER A 86 -21.10 -16.56 7.54
N LEU A 87 -21.64 -16.51 6.31
CA LEU A 87 -20.87 -16.27 5.09
C LEU A 87 -20.40 -14.81 5.01
N ARG A 88 -21.28 -13.88 5.40
CA ARG A 88 -20.98 -12.45 5.51
C ARG A 88 -19.81 -12.21 6.47
N GLN A 89 -19.87 -12.79 7.66
CA GLN A 89 -18.80 -12.65 8.67
C GLN A 89 -17.45 -13.16 8.14
N LYS A 90 -17.44 -14.29 7.42
CA LYS A 90 -16.21 -14.80 6.81
C LYS A 90 -15.66 -13.87 5.72
N ALA A 91 -16.54 -13.27 4.92
CA ALA A 91 -16.14 -12.31 3.89
C ALA A 91 -15.59 -11.01 4.51
N GLU A 92 -16.19 -10.52 5.59
CA GLU A 92 -15.70 -9.35 6.35
C GLU A 92 -14.31 -9.61 6.93
N ASN A 93 -14.11 -10.75 7.60
CA ASN A 93 -12.80 -11.11 8.16
C ASN A 93 -11.72 -11.19 7.07
N LEU A 94 -12.05 -11.69 5.87
CA LEU A 94 -11.14 -11.69 4.74
C LEU A 94 -10.88 -10.26 4.22
N LEU A 95 -11.91 -9.42 4.14
CA LEU A 95 -11.80 -8.05 3.66
C LEU A 95 -10.89 -7.21 4.56
N ASP A 96 -10.98 -7.39 5.88
CA ASP A 96 -10.10 -6.74 6.86
C ASP A 96 -8.63 -7.18 6.65
N ALA A 97 -8.41 -8.49 6.47
CA ALA A 97 -7.07 -9.01 6.17
C ALA A 97 -6.52 -8.46 4.84
N PHE A 98 -7.35 -8.38 3.81
CA PHE A 98 -6.97 -7.81 2.51
C PHE A 98 -6.68 -6.32 2.58
N THR A 99 -7.45 -5.55 3.34
CA THR A 99 -7.21 -4.12 3.57
C THR A 99 -5.85 -3.91 4.24
N GLY A 100 -5.53 -4.74 5.25
CA GLY A 100 -4.21 -4.74 5.88
C GLY A 100 -3.09 -5.08 4.89
N LEU A 101 -3.27 -6.11 4.06
CA LEU A 101 -2.32 -6.49 3.01
C LEU A 101 -2.13 -5.39 1.96
N ALA A 102 -3.22 -4.74 1.50
CA ALA A 102 -3.17 -3.63 0.56
C ALA A 102 -2.36 -2.46 1.13
N GLY A 103 -2.54 -2.14 2.42
CA GLY A 103 -1.72 -1.15 3.11
C GLY A 103 -0.24 -1.52 3.13
N MET A 104 0.11 -2.78 3.40
CA MET A 104 1.50 -3.25 3.39
C MET A 104 2.15 -3.18 2.00
N VAL A 105 1.43 -3.59 0.97
CA VAL A 105 1.90 -3.56 -0.43
C VAL A 105 2.08 -2.11 -0.89
N GLY A 106 1.11 -1.23 -0.61
CA GLY A 106 1.22 0.19 -0.93
C GLY A 106 2.41 0.84 -0.22
N ASN A 107 2.62 0.55 1.06
CA ASN A 107 3.77 1.08 1.80
C ASN A 107 5.11 0.59 1.23
N ARG A 108 5.21 -0.70 0.85
CA ARG A 108 6.42 -1.23 0.21
C ARG A 108 6.70 -0.53 -1.11
N GLN A 109 5.69 -0.34 -1.95
CA GLN A 109 5.83 0.39 -3.20
C GLN A 109 6.32 1.82 -2.95
N SER A 110 5.73 2.54 -1.99
CA SER A 110 6.20 3.88 -1.62
C SER A 110 7.64 3.91 -1.11
N LEU A 111 8.08 2.88 -0.37
CA LEU A 111 9.47 2.76 0.08
C LEU A 111 10.45 2.53 -1.08
N ASP A 112 10.07 1.71 -2.06
CA ASP A 112 10.89 1.45 -3.24
C ASP A 112 10.97 2.67 -4.16
N GLU A 113 9.87 3.40 -4.32
CA GLU A 113 9.84 4.70 -5.00
C GLU A 113 10.71 5.74 -4.27
N ALA A 114 10.58 5.84 -2.94
CA ALA A 114 11.39 6.75 -2.12
C ALA A 114 12.89 6.42 -2.18
N ARG A 115 13.25 5.13 -2.23
CA ARG A 115 14.65 4.69 -2.42
C ARG A 115 15.18 5.19 -3.76
N SER A 116 14.40 5.02 -4.83
CA SER A 116 14.77 5.43 -6.18
C SER A 116 14.99 6.95 -6.26
N VAL A 117 14.08 7.74 -5.68
CA VAL A 117 14.22 9.20 -5.56
C VAL A 117 15.43 9.58 -4.69
N GLY A 118 15.70 8.82 -3.63
CA GLY A 118 16.87 9.00 -2.78
C GLY A 118 18.18 8.87 -3.55
N ILE A 119 18.31 7.83 -4.39
CA ILE A 119 19.48 7.63 -5.25
C ILE A 119 19.63 8.80 -6.22
N LEU A 120 18.53 9.22 -6.88
CA LEU A 120 18.56 10.34 -7.81
C LEU A 120 19.00 11.65 -7.14
N THR A 121 18.54 11.89 -5.90
CA THR A 121 18.94 13.07 -5.13
C THR A 121 20.43 13.04 -4.81
N VAL A 122 20.97 11.88 -4.42
CA VAL A 122 22.41 11.73 -4.16
C VAL A 122 23.23 11.99 -5.42
N LEU A 123 22.79 11.48 -6.57
CA LEU A 123 23.44 11.75 -7.85
C LEU A 123 23.39 13.24 -8.21
N GLY A 124 22.22 13.89 -8.08
CA GLY A 124 22.08 15.32 -8.36
C GLY A 124 22.97 16.19 -7.46
N VAL A 125 22.97 15.92 -6.15
CA VAL A 125 23.82 16.64 -5.17
C VAL A 125 25.31 16.43 -5.45
N THR A 126 25.70 15.31 -6.05
CA THR A 126 27.12 15.03 -6.38
C THR A 126 27.51 15.65 -7.73
N PHE A 127 26.70 15.48 -8.77
CA PHE A 127 27.05 15.91 -10.13
C PHE A 127 26.91 17.41 -10.37
N VAL A 128 25.95 18.08 -9.73
CA VAL A 128 25.75 19.53 -9.89
C VAL A 128 26.98 20.36 -9.48
N PRO A 129 27.58 20.17 -8.29
CA PRO A 129 28.78 20.92 -7.94
C PRO A 129 29.99 20.49 -8.79
N LEU A 130 30.07 19.22 -9.19
CA LEU A 130 31.17 18.72 -10.01
C LEU A 130 31.13 19.30 -11.43
N SER A 131 29.93 19.42 -12.01
CA SER A 131 29.74 20.06 -13.32
C SER A 131 30.02 21.56 -13.28
N LEU A 132 29.69 22.23 -12.17
CA LEU A 132 30.04 23.64 -11.96
C LEU A 132 31.55 23.85 -11.92
N VAL A 133 32.28 23.00 -11.19
CA VAL A 133 33.75 23.03 -11.17
C VAL A 133 34.33 22.77 -12.56
N ALA A 134 33.83 21.76 -13.28
CA ALA A 134 34.26 21.47 -14.64
C ALA A 134 33.98 22.63 -15.61
N SER A 135 32.81 23.26 -15.50
CA SER A 135 32.43 24.43 -16.31
C SER A 135 33.32 25.64 -16.02
N LEU A 136 33.64 25.91 -14.76
CA LEU A 136 34.52 27.03 -14.38
C LEU A 136 35.93 26.85 -14.94
N PHE A 137 36.51 25.66 -14.80
CA PHE A 137 37.86 25.38 -15.29
C PHE A 137 37.94 25.14 -16.81
N SER A 138 36.83 24.74 -17.45
CA SER A 138 36.79 24.58 -18.91
C SER A 138 36.86 25.90 -19.67
N MET A 139 36.66 27.04 -19.00
CA MET A 139 36.67 28.38 -19.63
C MET A 139 38.06 29.05 -19.59
N SER A 140 39.02 28.48 -18.88
CA SER A 140 40.34 29.08 -18.66
C SER A 140 41.43 28.31 -19.41
N ASP A 141 42.05 28.95 -20.41
CA ASP A 141 43.08 28.34 -21.26
C ASP A 141 44.35 27.90 -20.50
N GLU A 142 44.62 28.50 -19.35
CA GLU A 142 45.80 28.23 -18.49
C GLU A 142 45.75 26.89 -17.74
N TYR A 143 44.58 26.24 -17.65
CA TYR A 143 44.39 25.00 -16.87
C TYR A 143 44.17 23.77 -17.76
N ARG A 144 44.44 23.88 -19.06
CA ARG A 144 44.32 22.77 -20.02
C ARG A 144 45.39 21.71 -19.75
N PRO A 145 45.12 20.42 -20.03
CA PRO A 145 46.11 19.35 -19.88
C PRO A 145 47.32 19.65 -20.77
N GLY A 146 48.47 19.91 -20.14
CA GLY A 146 49.72 20.34 -20.79
C GLY A 146 50.20 21.77 -20.44
N ALA A 147 49.38 22.56 -19.75
CA ALA A 147 49.75 23.89 -19.24
C ALA A 147 50.33 23.83 -17.81
N GLY A 148 51.08 24.85 -17.41
CA GLY A 148 51.84 24.89 -16.14
C GLY A 148 50.99 24.75 -14.88
N ASP A 149 49.74 25.20 -14.91
CA ASP A 149 48.86 25.24 -13.74
C ASP A 149 47.82 24.11 -13.69
N PHE A 150 48.01 23.03 -14.45
CA PHE A 150 47.12 21.86 -14.43
C PHE A 150 46.92 21.27 -13.02
N TRP A 151 47.91 21.40 -12.12
CA TRP A 151 47.81 20.92 -10.75
C TRP A 151 46.75 21.65 -9.91
N VAL A 152 46.41 22.89 -10.26
CA VAL A 152 45.41 23.71 -9.56
C VAL A 152 44.02 23.12 -9.70
N TYR A 153 43.73 22.44 -10.82
CA TYR A 153 42.46 21.72 -11.01
C TYR A 153 42.25 20.67 -9.91
N PHE A 154 43.26 19.84 -9.62
CA PHE A 154 43.20 18.86 -8.55
C PHE A 154 43.21 19.52 -7.16
N ALA A 155 44.00 20.57 -6.97
CA ALA A 155 44.10 21.28 -5.71
C ALA A 155 42.79 21.97 -5.29
N VAL A 156 41.93 22.37 -6.24
CA VAL A 156 40.65 23.02 -5.95
C VAL A 156 39.48 22.03 -5.98
N SER A 157 39.44 21.10 -6.93
CA SER A 157 38.33 20.15 -7.06
C SER A 157 38.22 19.20 -5.86
N ILE A 158 39.33 18.65 -5.37
CA ILE A 158 39.34 17.73 -4.22
C ILE A 158 38.77 18.38 -2.95
N PRO A 159 39.26 19.54 -2.48
CA PRO A 159 38.70 20.17 -1.28
C PRO A 159 37.27 20.68 -1.50
N PHE A 160 36.90 21.07 -2.72
CA PHE A 160 35.52 21.48 -3.01
C PHE A 160 34.54 20.30 -2.90
N VAL A 161 34.93 19.13 -3.44
CA VAL A 161 34.17 17.88 -3.28
C VAL A 161 34.13 17.47 -1.81
N ALA A 162 35.25 17.52 -1.09
CA ALA A 162 35.30 17.22 0.33
C ALA A 162 34.39 18.15 1.16
N LEU A 163 34.34 19.44 0.81
CA LEU A 163 33.48 20.43 1.45
C LEU A 163 31.99 20.17 1.17
N MET A 164 31.63 19.80 -0.07
CA MET A 164 30.27 19.38 -0.41
C MET A 164 29.84 18.13 0.37
N PHE A 165 30.71 17.13 0.48
CA PHE A 165 30.46 15.95 1.31
C PHE A 165 30.33 16.31 2.79
N ALA A 166 31.19 17.19 3.31
CA ALA A 166 31.12 17.65 4.70
C ALA A 166 29.82 18.40 4.99
N LEU A 167 29.37 19.28 4.10
CA LEU A 167 28.09 20.00 4.22
C LEU A 167 26.89 19.04 4.15
N ALA A 168 26.92 18.05 3.25
CA ALA A 168 25.88 17.03 3.18
C ALA A 168 25.83 16.21 4.48
N PHE A 169 26.98 15.76 4.99
CA PHE A 169 27.08 14.99 6.23
C PHE A 169 26.62 15.81 7.44
N LEU A 170 27.02 17.08 7.52
CA LEU A 170 26.60 18.00 8.55
C LEU A 170 25.08 18.24 8.49
N SER A 171 24.52 18.47 7.29
CA SER A 171 23.07 18.62 7.12
C SER A 171 22.30 17.38 7.58
N MET A 172 22.83 16.18 7.32
CA MET A 172 22.21 14.91 7.72
C MET A 172 22.30 14.72 9.24
N TYR A 173 23.45 15.04 9.85
CA TYR A 173 23.65 15.00 11.29
C TYR A 173 22.74 15.98 12.02
N TRP A 174 22.65 17.23 11.56
CA TRP A 174 21.75 18.25 12.10
C TRP A 174 20.28 17.85 11.97
N ARG A 175 19.87 17.25 10.84
CA ARG A 175 18.49 16.73 10.67
C ARG A 175 18.20 15.60 11.64
N LYS A 176 19.14 14.69 11.90
CA LYS A 176 18.99 13.59 12.86
C LYS A 176 18.85 14.12 14.29
N LEU A 177 19.69 15.08 14.68
CA LEU A 177 19.65 15.71 16.01
C LEU A 177 18.33 16.47 16.24
N ARG A 178 17.86 17.23 15.23
CA ARG A 178 16.59 17.97 15.31
C ARG A 178 15.37 17.04 15.45
N ARG A 179 15.41 15.84 14.85
CA ARG A 179 14.35 14.83 15.01
C ARG A 179 14.30 14.26 16.43
N GLN A 180 15.46 14.02 17.05
CA GLN A 180 15.54 13.53 18.43
C GLN A 180 14.99 14.56 19.43
N LEU A 181 15.34 15.83 19.26
CA LEU A 181 14.83 16.92 20.11
C LEU A 181 13.32 17.12 19.99
N LYS A 182 12.74 16.89 18.80
CA LYS A 182 11.29 17.02 18.58
C LYS A 182 10.50 15.83 19.14
N GLY A 183 11.04 14.62 19.08
CA GLY A 183 10.40 13.41 19.64
C GLY A 183 10.29 13.39 21.17
N THR A 184 11.25 14.01 21.87
CA THR A 184 11.21 14.11 23.35
C THR A 184 10.17 15.12 23.85
N SER A 185 9.68 16.03 22.99
CA SER A 185 8.68 17.03 23.38
C SER A 185 7.23 16.52 23.30
N GLU A 186 6.92 15.45 22.57
CA GLU A 186 5.56 14.90 22.47
C GLU A 186 5.27 13.79 23.49
N GLY A 187 6.29 13.13 24.05
CA GLY A 187 6.12 12.10 25.09
C GLY A 187 5.90 12.63 26.51
N LYS A 188 5.58 13.92 26.68
CA LYS A 188 5.44 14.57 28.00
C LYS A 188 4.17 15.42 28.15
N LYS A 189 3.12 15.09 27.41
CA LYS A 189 1.77 15.60 27.61
C LYS A 189 0.82 14.47 27.91
#